data_AF-A0A959GWV9-F1
#
_entry.id   AF-A0A959GWV9-F1
#
_cell.length_a   1.000
_cell.length_b   1.000
_cell.length_c   1.000
_cell.angle_alpha   90.00
_cell.angle_beta   90.00
_cell.angle_gamma   90.00
#
_symmetry.space_group_name_H-M   'P 1'
#
loop_
_entity.id
_entity.type
_entity.pdbx_description
1 polymer ?
#
loop_
_entity_poly.entity_id
_entity_poly.type
_entity_poly.pdbx_seq_one_letter_code
_entity_poly.pdbx_strand_id
1 'polypeptide(L)'
;MKKMLFTIATLISCIAAFSQNIWIGGTPGKETDWMEARNWSRGVMPGIQDDVIIPYQWNGYYPKVQRVAPTIGHLQIGPGAQLVIAKTGVLVIDGSYKNNCGLALDGSLHNEGALVITATLGPAIEGDMQKLDNYGICSEITDEGHVTLATTIAFPLEPGNALAKVN
;
A
#
# COMPACT_ATOMS: atom_id res chain seq x y z
N MET A 1 -42.72 -44.33 -12.42
CA MET A 1 -41.31 -44.14 -12.82
C MET A 1 -41.14 -42.78 -13.47
N LYS A 2 -40.45 -41.86 -12.79
CA LYS A 2 -39.54 -40.82 -13.31
C LYS A 2 -39.49 -39.68 -12.30
N LYS A 3 -38.46 -39.76 -11.46
CA LYS A 3 -37.93 -38.69 -10.64
C LYS A 3 -37.57 -37.54 -11.60
N MET A 4 -38.31 -36.43 -11.61
CA MET A 4 -37.83 -35.20 -12.24
C MET A 4 -37.12 -34.38 -11.18
N LEU A 5 -35.81 -34.60 -11.16
CA LEU A 5 -34.79 -33.79 -10.51
C LEU A 5 -34.36 -32.67 -11.50
N PHE A 6 -33.74 -31.60 -10.98
CA PHE A 6 -32.99 -30.52 -11.67
C PHE A 6 -33.79 -29.28 -12.09
N THR A 7 -33.45 -28.02 -11.73
CA THR A 7 -32.20 -27.45 -11.20
C THR A 7 -32.53 -26.13 -10.51
N ILE A 8 -32.19 -25.97 -9.22
CA ILE A 8 -32.04 -24.64 -8.64
C ILE A 8 -30.66 -24.16 -9.10
N ALA A 9 -30.63 -23.25 -10.08
CA ALA A 9 -29.42 -22.52 -10.41
C ALA A 9 -29.17 -21.49 -9.31
N THR A 10 -28.55 -21.92 -8.21
CA THR A 10 -27.89 -20.98 -7.31
C THR A 10 -26.72 -20.41 -8.08
N LEU A 11 -26.94 -19.23 -8.66
CA LEU A 11 -25.88 -18.32 -9.03
C LEU A 11 -25.16 -17.98 -7.71
N ILE A 12 -24.15 -18.79 -7.34
CA ILE A 12 -23.20 -18.39 -6.32
C ILE A 12 -22.41 -17.26 -6.97
N SER A 13 -22.97 -16.05 -6.87
CA SER A 13 -22.19 -14.84 -6.95
C SER A 13 -21.16 -14.99 -5.84
N CYS A 14 -19.94 -15.37 -6.20
CA CYS A 14 -18.81 -15.33 -5.32
C CYS A 14 -18.57 -13.84 -5.06
N ILE A 15 -19.24 -13.30 -4.03
CA ILE A 15 -18.87 -12.01 -3.48
C ILE A 15 -17.46 -12.25 -2.95
N ALA A 16 -16.45 -11.78 -3.68
CA ALA A 16 -15.10 -11.71 -3.18
C ALA A 16 -15.17 -10.78 -1.97
N ALA A 17 -15.29 -11.37 -0.78
CA ALA A 17 -15.29 -10.60 0.45
C ALA A 17 -13.90 -9.98 0.56
N PHE A 18 -13.84 -8.65 0.51
CA PHE A 18 -12.62 -7.91 0.79
C PHE A 18 -12.06 -8.39 2.13
N SER A 19 -10.82 -8.87 2.10
CA SER A 19 -10.23 -9.50 3.26
C SER A 19 -9.12 -8.60 3.80
N GLN A 20 -9.31 -8.15 5.03
CA GLN A 20 -8.25 -7.42 5.74
C GLN A 20 -7.06 -8.36 5.94
N ASN A 21 -5.87 -7.90 5.59
CA ASN A 21 -4.62 -8.58 5.87
C ASN A 21 -3.70 -7.64 6.65
N ILE A 22 -3.46 -7.99 7.92
CA ILE A 22 -2.85 -7.09 8.90
C ILE A 22 -1.39 -7.48 9.06
N TRP A 23 -0.49 -6.50 9.00
CA TRP A 23 0.91 -6.70 9.32
C TRP A 23 1.08 -7.03 10.80
N ILE A 24 1.77 -8.14 11.09
CA ILE A 24 2.15 -8.58 12.45
C ILE A 24 3.67 -8.62 12.65
N GLY A 25 4.44 -8.75 11.56
CA GLY A 25 5.91 -8.73 11.58
C GLY A 25 6.55 -9.81 12.47
N GLY A 26 7.87 -9.68 12.67
CA GLY A 26 8.59 -10.40 13.73
C GLY A 26 8.91 -11.87 13.45
N THR A 27 8.75 -12.37 12.22
CA THR A 27 9.25 -13.70 11.85
C THR A 27 10.78 -13.76 11.97
N PRO A 28 11.36 -14.67 12.79
CA PRO A 28 12.81 -14.75 12.97
C PRO A 28 13.59 -14.88 11.66
N GLY A 29 14.56 -13.99 11.47
CA GLY A 29 15.40 -13.89 10.27
C GLY A 29 14.76 -13.17 9.08
N LYS A 30 13.50 -12.75 9.21
CA LYS A 30 12.73 -12.02 8.17
C LYS A 30 11.71 -11.07 8.81
N GLU A 31 12.06 -10.43 9.91
CA GLU A 31 11.13 -9.74 10.81
C GLU A 31 10.38 -8.61 10.11
N THR A 32 11.00 -8.01 9.09
CA THR A 32 10.50 -6.87 8.31
C THR A 32 10.19 -7.23 6.85
N ASP A 33 10.42 -8.48 6.40
CA ASP A 33 10.23 -8.84 4.99
C ASP A 33 8.73 -8.83 4.65
N TRP A 34 8.31 -7.88 3.81
CA TRP A 34 6.94 -7.77 3.29
C TRP A 34 6.46 -9.10 2.69
N MET A 35 7.39 -9.86 2.10
CA MET A 35 7.07 -11.05 1.33
C MET A 35 7.08 -12.33 2.18
N GLU A 36 7.33 -12.22 3.48
CA GLU A 36 7.23 -13.36 4.40
C GLU A 36 5.78 -13.52 4.85
N ALA A 37 5.13 -14.57 4.38
CA ALA A 37 3.71 -14.85 4.63
C ALA A 37 3.36 -14.91 6.13
N ARG A 38 4.30 -15.36 6.97
CA ARG A 38 4.14 -15.40 8.43
C ARG A 38 4.14 -14.03 9.12
N ASN A 39 4.52 -12.95 8.43
CA ASN A 39 4.40 -11.59 8.94
C ASN A 39 3.01 -10.99 8.70
N TRP A 40 2.08 -11.75 8.13
CA TRP A 40 0.71 -11.34 7.85
C TRP A 40 -0.28 -12.16 8.66
N SER A 41 -1.33 -11.51 9.16
CA SER A 41 -2.34 -12.13 10.05
C SER A 41 -3.04 -13.35 9.44
N ARG A 42 -3.11 -13.42 8.10
CA ARG A 42 -3.72 -14.54 7.37
C ARG A 42 -2.74 -15.66 7.01
N GLY A 43 -1.45 -15.51 7.34
CA GLY A 43 -0.42 -16.47 6.96
C GLY A 43 -0.18 -16.55 5.45
N VAL A 44 -0.64 -15.55 4.69
CA VAL A 44 -0.48 -15.40 3.25
C VAL A 44 -0.16 -13.94 2.92
N MET A 45 0.58 -13.74 1.83
CA MET A 45 0.88 -12.40 1.34
C MET A 45 -0.39 -11.70 0.84
N PRO A 46 -0.52 -10.38 1.03
CA PRO A 46 -1.65 -9.63 0.48
C PRO A 46 -1.68 -9.65 -1.05
N GLY A 47 -2.88 -9.63 -1.62
CA GLY A 47 -3.12 -9.49 -3.06
C GLY A 47 -4.14 -8.39 -3.39
N ILE A 48 -4.52 -8.30 -4.67
CA ILE A 48 -5.27 -7.16 -5.23
C ILE A 48 -6.66 -6.95 -4.62
N GLN A 49 -7.21 -7.95 -3.96
CA GLN A 49 -8.52 -7.86 -3.29
C GLN A 49 -8.40 -7.50 -1.81
N ASP A 50 -7.19 -7.45 -1.26
CA ASP A 50 -6.96 -7.29 0.17
C ASP A 50 -6.90 -5.83 0.59
N ASP A 51 -7.40 -5.58 1.80
CA ASP A 51 -7.17 -4.33 2.52
C ASP A 51 -5.97 -4.53 3.44
N VAL A 52 -4.85 -3.94 3.06
CA VAL A 52 -3.61 -4.06 3.84
C VAL A 52 -3.62 -3.04 4.96
N ILE A 53 -3.43 -3.50 6.20
CA ILE A 53 -3.36 -2.63 7.36
C ILE A 53 -1.99 -2.83 8.02
N ILE A 54 -1.25 -1.73 8.17
CA ILE A 54 -0.01 -1.67 8.95
C ILE A 54 -0.32 -0.89 10.22
N PRO A 55 -0.62 -1.57 11.34
CA PRO A 55 -0.85 -0.90 12.61
C PRO A 55 0.50 -0.62 13.30
N TYR A 56 0.45 0.19 14.36
CA TYR A 56 1.57 0.37 15.26
C TYR A 56 2.08 -0.97 15.80
N GLN A 57 3.39 -1.17 15.76
CA GLN A 57 4.05 -2.40 16.18
C GLN A 57 4.89 -2.16 17.43
N TRP A 58 4.46 -2.71 18.56
CA TRP A 58 5.20 -2.62 19.83
C TRP A 58 6.60 -3.26 19.77
N ASN A 59 6.81 -4.22 18.87
CA ASN A 59 8.09 -4.90 18.65
C ASN A 59 9.05 -4.11 17.75
N GLY A 60 8.61 -2.99 17.14
CA GLY A 60 9.40 -2.16 16.22
C GLY A 60 9.62 -2.76 14.83
N TYR A 61 9.03 -3.92 14.51
CA TYR A 61 9.21 -4.58 13.22
C TYR A 61 8.16 -4.12 12.22
N TYR A 62 8.51 -3.07 11.47
CA TYR A 62 7.71 -2.55 10.38
C TYR A 62 8.06 -3.18 9.03
N PRO A 63 7.11 -3.25 8.10
CA PRO A 63 7.34 -3.87 6.81
C PRO A 63 8.33 -3.09 5.94
N LYS A 64 9.10 -3.85 5.17
CA LYS A 64 10.02 -3.35 4.16
C LYS A 64 9.79 -4.07 2.84
N VAL A 65 9.41 -3.32 1.80
CA VAL A 65 9.29 -3.81 0.43
C VAL A 65 10.66 -3.71 -0.24
N GLN A 66 11.33 -4.86 -0.41
CA GLN A 66 12.69 -4.93 -0.96
C GLN A 66 12.75 -5.39 -2.42
N ARG A 67 11.64 -5.88 -2.94
CA ARG A 67 11.46 -6.39 -4.30
C ARG A 67 10.03 -6.10 -4.77
N VAL A 68 9.69 -6.49 -5.98
CA VAL A 68 8.32 -6.35 -6.51
C VAL A 68 7.36 -7.14 -5.62
N ALA A 69 6.47 -6.41 -4.93
CA ALA A 69 5.39 -6.99 -4.14
C ALA A 69 4.21 -7.37 -5.05
N PRO A 70 3.35 -8.33 -4.66
CA PRO A 70 2.06 -8.48 -5.29
C PRO A 70 1.27 -7.17 -5.23
N THR A 71 0.52 -6.87 -6.29
CA THR A 71 -0.42 -5.76 -6.28
C THR A 71 -1.45 -5.95 -5.18
N ILE A 72 -1.73 -4.88 -4.44
CA ILE A 72 -2.73 -4.85 -3.37
C ILE A 72 -3.88 -3.92 -3.73
N GLY A 73 -5.03 -4.09 -3.09
CA GLY A 73 -6.21 -3.27 -3.38
C GLY A 73 -6.19 -1.92 -2.68
N HIS A 74 -5.79 -1.92 -1.42
CA HIS A 74 -5.76 -0.74 -0.56
C HIS A 74 -4.67 -0.90 0.50
N LEU A 75 -4.09 0.22 0.93
CA LEU A 75 -3.12 0.28 2.01
C LEU A 75 -3.50 1.32 3.03
N GLN A 76 -3.57 0.93 4.30
CA GLN A 76 -3.62 1.83 5.43
C GLN A 76 -2.33 1.71 6.27
N ILE A 77 -1.66 2.84 6.47
CA ILE A 77 -0.56 2.96 7.43
C ILE A 77 -1.11 3.73 8.63
N GLY A 78 -1.31 3.04 9.76
CA GLY A 78 -1.91 3.63 10.95
C GLY A 78 -0.97 4.59 11.70
N PRO A 79 -1.51 5.39 12.63
CA PRO A 79 -0.70 6.33 13.42
C PRO A 79 0.48 5.66 14.12
N GLY A 80 1.67 6.26 13.99
CA GLY A 80 2.91 5.73 14.57
C GLY A 80 3.48 4.49 13.89
N ALA A 81 2.79 3.94 12.87
CA ALA A 81 3.30 2.87 12.03
C ALA A 81 4.18 3.41 10.90
N GLN A 82 4.98 2.53 10.30
CA GLN A 82 5.93 2.88 9.25
C GLN A 82 5.89 1.85 8.13
N LEU A 83 6.19 2.28 6.90
CA LEU A 83 6.47 1.42 5.76
C LEU A 83 7.70 1.96 5.01
N VAL A 84 8.59 1.05 4.62
CA VAL A 84 9.74 1.39 3.76
C VAL A 84 9.61 0.66 2.42
N ILE A 85 9.64 1.40 1.32
CA ILE A 85 9.86 0.86 -0.02
C ILE A 85 11.33 1.11 -0.36
N ALA A 86 12.15 0.06 -0.32
CA ALA A 86 13.58 0.18 -0.61
C ALA A 86 13.79 0.47 -2.10
N LYS A 87 15.01 0.87 -2.48
CA LYS A 87 15.38 1.22 -3.86
C LYS A 87 14.98 0.21 -4.95
N THR A 88 14.98 -1.09 -4.64
CA THR A 88 14.57 -2.17 -5.56
C THR A 88 13.13 -2.66 -5.33
N GLY A 89 12.45 -2.10 -4.33
CA GLY A 89 11.07 -2.37 -3.99
C GLY A 89 10.11 -1.71 -4.96
N VAL A 90 9.04 -2.42 -5.29
CA VAL A 90 7.92 -1.89 -6.07
C VAL A 90 6.65 -2.29 -5.34
N LEU A 91 5.83 -1.31 -4.99
CA LEU A 91 4.50 -1.50 -4.43
C LEU A 91 3.47 -0.87 -5.38
N VAL A 92 2.54 -1.71 -5.85
CA VAL A 92 1.42 -1.27 -6.68
C VAL A 92 0.14 -1.41 -5.87
N ILE A 93 -0.61 -0.32 -5.79
CA ILE A 93 -1.94 -0.25 -5.21
C ILE A 93 -2.91 -0.05 -6.38
N ASP A 94 -3.75 -1.04 -6.61
CA ASP A 94 -4.81 -1.02 -7.62
C ASP A 94 -6.16 -0.97 -6.92
N GLY A 95 -6.72 0.24 -6.86
CA GLY A 95 -7.98 0.52 -6.20
C GLY A 95 -9.23 0.08 -6.96
N SER A 96 -9.12 -0.63 -8.10
CA SER A 96 -10.25 -0.92 -9.00
C SER A 96 -11.37 -1.74 -8.34
N TYR A 97 -11.04 -2.46 -7.29
CA TYR A 97 -11.98 -3.24 -6.49
C TYR A 97 -12.39 -2.54 -5.19
N LYS A 98 -11.95 -1.30 -4.95
CA LYS A 98 -12.13 -0.58 -3.69
C LYS A 98 -12.91 0.72 -3.90
N ASN A 99 -13.95 0.90 -3.09
CA ASN A 99 -14.71 2.16 -3.02
C ASN A 99 -14.07 3.11 -1.98
N ASN A 100 -12.76 3.31 -2.05
CA ASN A 100 -12.00 4.15 -1.12
C ASN A 100 -10.83 4.85 -1.83
N CYS A 101 -10.02 5.60 -1.08
CA CYS A 101 -8.67 5.96 -1.49
C CYS A 101 -7.79 4.72 -1.73
N GLY A 102 -6.65 4.91 -2.43
CA GLY A 102 -5.66 3.84 -2.60
C GLY A 102 -4.81 3.65 -1.35
N LEU A 103 -4.25 4.76 -0.84
CA LEU A 103 -3.40 4.83 0.33
C LEU A 103 -3.99 5.78 1.39
N ALA A 104 -4.32 5.24 2.56
CA ALA A 104 -4.61 6.00 3.77
C ALA A 104 -3.33 6.15 4.63
N LEU A 105 -2.80 7.36 4.73
CA LEU A 105 -1.50 7.69 5.32
C LEU A 105 -1.65 8.47 6.65
N ASP A 106 -1.82 7.72 7.74
CA ASP A 106 -1.79 8.27 9.11
C ASP A 106 -0.43 8.08 9.81
N GLY A 107 0.33 7.07 9.40
CA GLY A 107 1.73 6.83 9.78
C GLY A 107 2.72 7.38 8.75
N SER A 108 3.96 6.88 8.74
CA SER A 108 4.99 7.32 7.79
C SER A 108 5.28 6.32 6.68
N LEU A 109 5.60 6.85 5.50
CA LEU A 109 6.01 6.09 4.33
C LEU A 109 7.30 6.67 3.78
N HIS A 110 8.36 5.86 3.79
CA HIS A 110 9.63 6.21 3.15
C HIS A 110 9.76 5.41 1.85
N ASN A 111 9.84 6.11 0.72
CA ASN A 111 9.93 5.49 -0.59
C ASN A 111 11.24 5.86 -1.29
N GLU A 112 12.10 4.88 -1.52
CA GLU A 112 13.30 4.97 -2.37
C GLU A 112 13.14 4.20 -3.69
N GLY A 113 12.09 3.38 -3.80
CA GLY A 113 11.82 2.49 -4.92
C GLY A 113 10.71 3.04 -5.81
N ALA A 114 9.66 2.25 -6.01
CA ALA A 114 8.47 2.70 -6.74
C ALA A 114 7.19 2.44 -5.93
N LEU A 115 6.41 3.52 -5.77
CA LEU A 115 5.02 3.48 -5.35
C LEU A 115 4.15 3.85 -6.54
N VAL A 116 3.23 2.96 -6.92
CA VAL A 116 2.27 3.21 -7.99
C VAL A 116 0.87 3.03 -7.43
N ILE A 117 0.05 4.05 -7.56
CA ILE A 117 -1.36 4.03 -7.15
C ILE A 117 -2.21 4.25 -8.40
N THR A 118 -3.13 3.33 -8.66
CA THR A 118 -3.94 3.33 -9.89
C THR A 118 -5.37 2.92 -9.62
N ALA A 119 -6.26 3.31 -10.54
CA ALA A 119 -7.65 2.85 -10.61
C ALA A 119 -8.44 3.06 -9.31
N THR A 120 -8.15 4.13 -8.58
CA THR A 120 -8.87 4.48 -7.36
C THR A 120 -10.15 5.24 -7.71
N LEU A 121 -11.26 4.89 -7.05
CA LEU A 121 -12.52 5.64 -7.13
C LEU A 121 -12.53 6.87 -6.21
N GLY A 122 -11.68 6.88 -5.18
CA GLY A 122 -11.38 8.04 -4.35
C GLY A 122 -10.02 8.68 -4.67
N PRO A 123 -9.52 9.58 -3.80
CA PRO A 123 -8.16 10.12 -3.90
C PRO A 123 -7.12 8.99 -3.96
N ALA A 124 -6.04 9.17 -4.71
CA ALA A 124 -4.95 8.20 -4.71
C ALA A 124 -4.35 8.04 -3.29
N ILE A 125 -4.10 9.17 -2.63
CA ILE A 125 -3.63 9.25 -1.25
C ILE A 125 -4.59 10.12 -0.44
N GLU A 126 -4.95 9.63 0.75
CA GLU A 126 -5.65 10.38 1.79
C GLU A 126 -4.78 10.41 3.05
N GLY A 127 -4.68 11.55 3.72
CA GLY A 127 -3.90 11.69 4.96
C GLY A 127 -2.89 12.83 4.92
N ASP A 128 -1.88 12.75 5.79
CA ASP A 128 -0.87 13.80 5.96
C ASP A 128 0.33 13.56 5.04
N MET A 129 0.37 14.28 3.93
CA MET A 129 1.44 14.18 2.92
C MET A 129 2.83 14.56 3.45
N GLN A 130 2.95 15.24 4.60
CA GLN A 130 4.26 15.49 5.23
C GLN A 130 4.89 14.20 5.77
N LYS A 131 4.12 13.12 5.90
CA LYS A 131 4.59 11.80 6.34
C LYS A 131 5.00 10.89 5.18
N LEU A 132 4.94 11.39 3.95
CA LEU A 132 5.45 10.73 2.76
C LEU A 132 6.85 11.29 2.42
N ASP A 133 7.88 10.54 2.79
CA ASP A 133 9.27 10.80 2.43
C ASP A 133 9.60 10.11 1.10
N ASN A 134 9.38 10.80 -0.02
CA ASN A 134 9.56 10.22 -1.36
C ASN A 134 10.89 10.62 -2.02
N TYR A 135 11.80 9.66 -2.14
CA TYR A 135 13.07 9.71 -2.87
C TYR A 135 13.07 8.83 -4.14
N GLY A 136 11.99 8.09 -4.38
CA GLY A 136 11.82 7.17 -5.50
C GLY A 136 10.80 7.67 -6.53
N ILE A 137 10.27 6.71 -7.31
CA ILE A 137 9.14 6.95 -8.21
C ILE A 137 7.86 6.92 -7.37
N CYS A 138 7.06 7.98 -7.49
CA CYS A 138 5.67 7.97 -7.07
C CYS A 138 4.80 8.33 -8.28
N SER A 139 3.84 7.47 -8.61
CA SER A 139 2.92 7.69 -9.72
C SER A 139 1.49 7.47 -9.27
N GLU A 140 0.62 8.43 -9.59
CA GLU A 140 -0.81 8.37 -9.29
C GLU A 140 -1.59 8.48 -10.61
N ILE A 141 -2.42 7.47 -10.88
CA ILE A 141 -3.29 7.39 -12.05
C ILE A 141 -4.73 7.21 -11.56
N THR A 142 -5.53 8.27 -11.63
CA THR A 142 -6.96 8.18 -11.26
C THR A 142 -7.81 7.81 -12.49
N ASP A 143 -8.97 7.18 -12.26
CA ASP A 143 -9.89 6.72 -13.32
C ASP A 143 -10.44 7.86 -14.21
N GLU A 144 -10.24 9.12 -13.82
CA GLU A 144 -10.56 10.29 -14.66
C GLU A 144 -9.52 10.53 -15.77
N GLY A 145 -8.51 9.66 -15.94
CA GLY A 145 -7.46 9.83 -16.94
C GLY A 145 -6.45 10.93 -16.59
N HIS A 146 -6.51 11.45 -15.36
CA HIS A 146 -5.53 12.38 -14.82
C HIS A 146 -4.32 11.59 -14.33
N VAL A 147 -3.26 11.57 -15.14
CA VAL A 147 -1.95 11.05 -14.74
C VAL A 147 -1.19 12.20 -14.06
N THR A 148 -1.05 12.13 -12.74
CA THR A 148 -0.14 13.01 -12.01
C THR A 148 1.16 12.25 -11.80
N LEU A 149 2.12 12.46 -12.70
CA LEU A 149 3.50 12.06 -12.46
C LEU A 149 4.09 13.01 -11.41
N ALA A 150 4.00 12.65 -10.14
CA ALA A 150 4.74 13.33 -9.08
C ALA A 150 6.22 12.92 -9.15
N THR A 151 6.89 13.26 -10.25
CA THR A 151 8.35 13.34 -10.23
C THR A 151 8.67 14.59 -9.42
N THR A 152 9.08 14.38 -8.17
CA THR A 152 9.50 15.41 -7.20
C THR A 152 8.36 16.12 -6.46
N ILE A 153 7.92 15.53 -5.34
CA ILE A 153 7.50 16.36 -4.20
C ILE A 153 8.78 16.71 -3.43
N ALA A 154 9.55 17.68 -3.92
CA ALA A 154 10.62 18.28 -3.13
C ALA A 154 9.95 19.11 -2.04
N PHE A 155 10.04 18.66 -0.79
CA PHE A 155 9.81 19.56 0.34
C PHE A 155 11.01 20.50 0.50
N PRO A 156 10.78 21.76 0.87
CA PRO A 156 11.81 22.80 0.88
C PRO A 156 12.96 22.43 1.83
N LEU A 157 14.19 22.65 1.35
CA LEU A 157 15.40 22.68 2.18
C LEU A 157 15.13 23.51 3.43
N GLU A 158 15.49 22.99 4.60
CA GLU A 158 15.40 23.73 5.86
C GLU A 158 15.94 25.18 5.69
N PRO A 159 15.23 26.20 6.19
CA PRO A 159 15.71 27.58 6.15
C PRO A 159 16.84 27.73 7.17
N GLY A 160 18.04 27.29 6.81
CA GLY A 160 19.20 27.33 7.71
C GLY A 160 20.57 27.41 7.04
N ASN A 161 20.70 27.16 5.72
CA ASN A 161 22.04 27.00 5.13
C ASN A 161 22.30 27.74 3.81
N ALA A 162 21.51 28.77 3.48
CA ALA A 162 21.78 29.65 2.34
C ALA A 162 22.29 31.03 2.79
N LEU A 163 23.46 31.05 3.43
CA LEU A 163 24.32 32.25 3.49
C LEU A 163 25.74 31.89 3.05
N ALA A 164 25.90 31.75 1.73
CA ALA A 164 27.17 32.05 1.09
C ALA A 164 26.89 33.08 0.00
N LYS A 165 26.94 34.36 0.40
CA LYS A 165 27.09 35.47 -0.53
C LYS A 165 28.38 35.25 -1.32
N VAL A 166 28.30 35.21 -2.65
CA VAL A 166 29.45 35.44 -3.51
C VAL A 166 29.22 36.79 -4.19
N ASN A 167 30.24 37.63 -4.07
CA ASN A 167 30.33 39.00 -4.55
C ASN A 167 30.11 39.14 -6.05
#